data_AF-A0A8S9QTL3-F1
#
_entry.id   AF-A0A8S9QTL3-F1
#
_cell.length_a   1.000
_cell.length_b   1.000
_cell.length_c   1.000
_cell.angle_alpha   90.00
_cell.angle_beta   90.00
_cell.angle_gamma   90.00
#
_symmetry.space_group_name_H-M   'P 1'
#
loop_
_entity.id
_entity.type
_entity.pdbx_description
1 polymer ?
#
loop_
_entity_poly.entity_id
_entity_poly.type
_entity_poly.pdbx_seq_one_letter_code
_entity_poly.pdbx_strand_id
1 'polypeptide(L)'
;MLGKKANLKLLIPKLWEVGVTVVKTTEFVQGQTSRWGLAWSFVPPATRKIIAPTPVSKNTLLSFMLEGIKRQYSAADVLQSVEEFFKSSGASSKLNSNTFSVDIVASSDQCNTITNRDDVDSVRSHGSLDGSSLQVPQDDLSFRILVFQQMPGTLLIKGSLQHKDSPFSGLFSVVFGSLEESMKSKFCR
;
A
#
# COMPACT_ATOMS: atom_id res chain seq x y z
N MET A 1 -3.49 11.04 -29.63
CA MET A 1 -2.07 11.44 -29.59
C MET A 1 -1.84 12.53 -30.63
N LEU A 2 -1.06 13.56 -30.32
CA LEU A 2 -0.87 14.76 -31.15
C LEU A 2 0.60 14.92 -31.52
N GLY A 3 0.85 15.27 -32.78
CA GLY A 3 2.20 15.46 -33.31
C GLY A 3 2.79 16.86 -33.10
N LYS A 4 1.95 17.85 -32.78
CA LYS A 4 2.36 19.26 -32.58
C LYS A 4 1.79 19.79 -31.27
N LYS A 5 2.65 20.39 -30.43
CA LYS A 5 2.25 21.00 -29.15
C LYS A 5 1.20 22.09 -29.30
N ALA A 6 1.26 22.86 -30.39
CA ALA A 6 0.30 23.93 -30.68
C ALA A 6 -1.15 23.42 -30.78
N ASN A 7 -1.36 22.17 -31.21
CA ASN A 7 -2.71 21.60 -31.30
C ASN A 7 -3.36 21.45 -29.92
N LEU A 8 -2.59 21.24 -28.84
CA LEU A 8 -3.15 21.21 -27.49
C LEU A 8 -3.81 22.55 -27.13
N LYS A 9 -3.13 23.67 -27.47
CA LYS A 9 -3.66 25.02 -27.18
C LYS A 9 -4.98 25.29 -27.92
N LEU A 10 -5.17 24.69 -29.09
CA LEU A 10 -6.40 24.83 -29.89
C LEU A 10 -7.51 23.87 -29.46
N LEU A 11 -7.15 22.64 -29.05
CA LEU A 11 -8.11 21.58 -28.73
C LEU A 11 -8.66 21.69 -27.31
N ILE A 12 -7.84 22.09 -26.33
CA ILE A 12 -8.27 22.19 -24.94
C ILE A 12 -9.47 23.14 -24.77
N PRO A 13 -9.46 24.38 -25.32
CA PRO A 13 -10.63 25.27 -25.23
C PRO A 13 -11.89 24.67 -25.85
N LYS A 14 -11.77 24.02 -27.02
CA LYS A 14 -12.89 23.35 -27.69
C LYS A 14 -13.49 22.21 -26.86
N LEU A 15 -12.66 21.47 -26.13
CA LEU A 15 -13.15 20.44 -25.22
C LEU A 15 -13.98 21.04 -24.08
N TRP A 16 -13.54 22.17 -23.53
CA TRP A 16 -14.32 22.90 -22.52
C TRP A 16 -15.63 23.46 -23.09
N GLU A 17 -15.62 23.99 -24.32
CA GLU A 17 -16.83 24.47 -25.01
C GLU A 17 -17.89 23.40 -25.17
N VAL A 18 -17.50 22.13 -25.42
CA VAL A 18 -18.45 21.02 -25.55
C VAL A 18 -18.86 20.40 -24.21
N GLY A 19 -18.46 20.99 -23.08
CA GLY A 19 -18.90 20.58 -21.74
C GLY A 19 -18.12 19.42 -21.12
N VAL A 20 -16.92 19.13 -21.61
CA VAL A 20 -16.00 18.20 -20.93
C VAL A 20 -15.69 18.73 -19.53
N THR A 21 -15.65 17.85 -18.53
CA THR A 21 -15.40 18.23 -17.13
C THR A 21 -13.97 17.94 -16.68
N VAL A 22 -13.26 17.04 -17.37
CA VAL A 22 -11.87 16.71 -17.11
C VAL A 22 -11.08 16.69 -18.41
N VAL A 23 -9.95 17.40 -18.42
CA VAL A 23 -8.95 17.33 -19.50
C VAL A 23 -7.58 17.05 -18.88
N LYS A 24 -6.85 16.06 -19.41
CA LYS A 24 -5.49 15.69 -19.00
C LYS A 24 -4.58 15.63 -20.22
N THR A 25 -3.34 16.09 -20.03
CA THR A 25 -2.31 16.06 -21.06
C THR A 25 -1.07 15.35 -20.55
N THR A 26 -0.33 14.70 -21.44
CA THR A 26 0.98 14.14 -21.14
C THR A 26 1.91 14.30 -22.35
N GLU A 27 3.20 14.11 -22.17
CA GLU A 27 4.22 14.17 -23.21
C GLU A 27 4.95 12.84 -23.30
N PHE A 28 5.07 12.32 -24.52
CA PHE A 28 5.85 11.13 -24.84
C PHE A 28 7.11 11.58 -25.58
N VAL A 29 8.28 11.35 -24.99
CA VAL A 29 9.58 11.75 -25.54
C VAL A 29 10.36 10.50 -25.93
N GLN A 30 10.79 10.44 -27.19
CA GLN A 30 11.66 9.39 -27.71
C GLN A 30 12.78 10.04 -28.55
N GLY A 31 13.97 10.15 -27.95
CA GLY A 31 15.09 10.88 -28.55
C GLY A 31 14.72 12.33 -28.82
N GLN A 32 14.86 12.78 -30.07
CA GLN A 32 14.47 14.14 -30.49
C GLN A 32 12.99 14.28 -30.85
N THR A 33 12.22 13.19 -30.88
CA THR A 33 10.80 13.24 -31.22
C THR A 33 9.96 13.37 -29.96
N SER A 34 9.10 14.39 -29.92
CA SER A 34 8.09 14.56 -28.87
C SER A 34 6.69 14.46 -29.46
N ARG A 35 5.80 13.80 -28.71
CA ARG A 35 4.37 13.68 -28.99
C ARG A 35 3.58 14.02 -27.75
N TRP A 36 2.33 14.45 -27.93
CA TRP A 36 1.48 14.84 -26.80
C TRP A 36 0.25 13.93 -26.69
N GLY A 37 0.02 13.37 -25.51
CA GLY A 37 -1.25 12.74 -25.15
C GLY A 37 -2.26 13.80 -24.71
N LEU A 38 -3.51 13.63 -25.13
CA LEU A 38 -4.65 14.41 -24.68
C LEU A 38 -5.77 13.40 -24.39
N ALA A 39 -6.27 13.40 -23.17
CA ALA A 39 -7.37 12.57 -22.71
C ALA A 39 -8.42 13.45 -22.03
N TRP A 40 -9.70 13.11 -22.18
CA TRP A 40 -10.80 13.88 -21.62
C TRP A 40 -11.95 12.99 -21.15
N SER A 41 -12.78 13.53 -20.26
CA SER A 41 -13.98 12.86 -19.73
C SER A 41 -15.08 13.87 -19.45
N PHE A 42 -16.33 13.49 -19.73
CA PHE A 42 -17.51 14.21 -19.27
C PHE A 42 -17.87 13.88 -17.82
N VAL A 43 -17.41 12.71 -17.33
CA VAL A 43 -17.60 12.31 -15.94
C VAL A 43 -16.78 13.26 -15.06
N PRO A 44 -17.42 14.07 -14.19
CA PRO A 44 -16.71 14.91 -13.25
C PRO A 44 -15.69 14.06 -12.50
N PRO A 45 -14.51 14.59 -12.18
CA PRO A 45 -13.58 13.84 -11.35
C PRO A 45 -14.35 13.51 -10.09
N ALA A 46 -14.62 12.22 -9.86
CA ALA A 46 -15.34 11.78 -8.67
C ALA A 46 -14.65 12.52 -7.54
N THR A 47 -15.39 13.44 -6.90
CA THR A 47 -14.90 14.01 -5.66
C THR A 47 -14.48 12.79 -4.90
N ARG A 48 -13.19 12.69 -4.57
CA ARG A 48 -12.75 11.75 -3.56
C ARG A 48 -13.43 12.27 -2.31
N LYS A 49 -14.74 11.99 -2.18
CA LYS A 49 -15.38 11.83 -0.91
C LYS A 49 -14.45 10.82 -0.28
N ILE A 50 -13.66 11.32 0.66
CA ILE A 50 -13.12 10.48 1.72
C ILE A 50 -14.36 9.73 2.17
N ILE A 51 -14.48 8.49 1.70
CA ILE A 51 -15.58 7.63 2.05
C ILE A 51 -15.35 7.45 3.55
N ALA A 52 -16.13 8.16 4.35
CA ALA A 52 -16.26 7.86 5.76
C ALA A 52 -16.48 6.35 5.84
N PRO A 53 -15.74 5.62 6.69
CA PRO A 53 -15.72 4.16 6.67
C PRO A 53 -17.15 3.66 6.87
N THR A 54 -17.75 3.16 5.79
CA THR A 54 -19.00 2.40 5.86
C THR A 54 -18.74 1.15 6.70
N PRO A 55 -19.58 0.84 7.68
CA PRO A 55 -19.36 -0.32 8.50
C PRO A 55 -19.61 -1.57 7.66
N VAL A 56 -18.68 -2.53 7.76
CA VAL A 56 -18.83 -3.95 7.38
C VAL A 56 -18.89 -4.26 5.87
N SER A 57 -17.96 -3.72 5.09
CA SER A 57 -17.38 -4.50 4.00
C SER A 57 -16.25 -5.32 4.61
N LYS A 58 -16.21 -6.65 4.39
CA LYS A 58 -15.02 -7.46 4.72
C LYS A 58 -13.84 -6.82 3.98
N ASN A 59 -13.07 -5.95 4.64
CA ASN A 59 -12.01 -5.13 4.05
C ASN A 59 -10.80 -6.02 3.72
N THR A 60 -10.98 -6.89 2.73
CA THR A 60 -9.97 -7.82 2.26
C THR A 60 -8.86 -7.13 1.49
N LEU A 61 -9.01 -5.84 1.17
CA LEU A 61 -8.03 -5.05 0.45
C LEU A 61 -7.88 -3.69 1.13
N LEU A 62 -6.65 -3.35 1.50
CA LEU A 62 -6.27 -2.07 2.09
C LEU A 62 -5.12 -1.48 1.29
N SER A 63 -5.00 -0.15 1.28
CA SER A 63 -3.88 0.50 0.61
C SER A 63 -3.59 1.87 1.17
N PHE A 64 -2.33 2.26 1.20
CA PHE A 64 -1.88 3.61 1.54
C PHE A 64 -0.75 4.06 0.62
N MET A 65 -0.52 5.38 0.56
CA MET A 65 0.58 5.95 -0.20
C MET A 65 1.70 6.39 0.74
N LEU A 66 2.93 6.05 0.37
CA LEU A 66 4.14 6.66 0.90
C LEU A 66 4.54 7.79 -0.03
N GLU A 67 4.25 9.02 0.38
CA GLU A 67 4.60 10.24 -0.34
C GLU A 67 5.81 10.92 0.30
N GLY A 68 6.61 11.64 -0.48
CA GLY A 68 7.77 12.36 0.06
C GLY A 68 8.92 11.46 0.52
N ILE A 69 9.08 10.29 -0.11
CA ILE A 69 10.15 9.35 0.23
C ILE A 69 11.51 10.01 0.01
N LYS A 70 12.41 9.90 1.01
CA LYS A 70 13.79 10.43 0.93
C LYS A 70 14.49 9.81 -0.29
N ARG A 71 15.21 10.64 -1.06
CA ARG A 71 15.82 10.25 -2.37
C ARG A 71 16.75 9.03 -2.33
N GLN A 72 17.25 8.67 -1.15
CA GLN A 72 18.13 7.52 -0.94
C GLN A 72 17.41 6.16 -0.91
N TYR A 73 16.08 6.15 -0.81
CA TYR A 73 15.29 4.94 -0.72
C TYR A 73 14.53 4.66 -2.02
N SER A 74 14.51 3.39 -2.38
CA SER A 74 13.84 2.82 -3.54
C SER A 74 12.64 1.95 -3.12
N ALA A 75 11.86 1.50 -4.10
CA ALA A 75 10.79 0.52 -3.87
C ALA A 75 11.32 -0.81 -3.29
N ALA A 76 12.55 -1.20 -3.62
CA ALA A 76 13.17 -2.41 -3.10
C ALA A 76 13.51 -2.27 -1.61
N ASP A 77 14.01 -1.12 -1.18
CA ASP A 77 14.31 -0.84 0.24
C ASP A 77 13.04 -0.87 1.10
N VAL A 78 11.95 -0.35 0.54
CA VAL A 78 10.62 -0.39 1.17
C VAL A 78 10.10 -1.83 1.23
N LEU A 79 10.20 -2.59 0.14
CA LEU A 79 9.80 -4.00 0.12
C LEU A 79 10.55 -4.84 1.16
N GLN A 80 11.87 -4.64 1.28
CA GLN A 80 12.69 -5.30 2.28
C GLN A 80 12.30 -4.89 3.70
N SER A 81 12.06 -3.59 3.94
CA SER A 81 11.62 -3.12 5.25
C SER A 81 10.24 -3.64 5.66
N VAL A 82 9.33 -3.85 4.69
CA VAL A 82 8.06 -4.54 4.95
C VAL A 82 8.33 -5.97 5.43
N GLU A 83 9.22 -6.71 4.78
CA GLU A 83 9.57 -8.07 5.19
C GLU A 83 10.18 -8.11 6.61
N GLU A 84 11.15 -7.23 6.88
CA GLU A 84 11.81 -7.08 8.19
C GLU A 84 10.83 -6.69 9.30
N PHE A 85 9.86 -5.82 8.99
CA PHE A 85 8.83 -5.39 9.92
C PHE A 85 8.03 -6.58 10.46
N PHE A 86 7.68 -7.54 9.61
CA PHE A 86 6.94 -8.74 10.04
C PHE A 86 7.84 -9.80 10.67
N LYS A 87 9.06 -10.01 10.14
CA LYS A 87 10.04 -10.94 10.74
C LYS A 87 10.40 -10.57 12.18
N SER A 88 10.54 -9.28 12.46
CA SER A 88 10.85 -8.79 13.81
C SER A 88 9.75 -9.06 14.84
N SER A 89 8.51 -9.27 14.40
CA SER A 89 7.40 -9.71 15.25
C SER A 89 7.21 -11.23 15.29
N GLY A 90 8.13 -11.99 14.69
CA GLY A 90 8.07 -13.46 14.64
C GLY A 90 7.12 -14.03 13.58
N ALA A 91 6.50 -13.18 12.75
CA ALA A 91 5.64 -13.64 11.67
C ALA A 91 6.46 -14.25 10.52
N SER A 92 5.86 -15.23 9.83
CA SER A 92 6.45 -15.82 8.63
C SER A 92 6.24 -14.87 7.46
N SER A 93 7.31 -14.51 6.76
CA SER A 93 7.24 -13.67 5.57
C SER A 93 8.07 -14.24 4.43
N LYS A 94 7.49 -14.21 3.23
CA LYS A 94 8.10 -14.67 1.98
C LYS A 94 8.11 -13.53 0.97
N LEU A 95 9.28 -12.92 0.80
CA LEU A 95 9.51 -11.87 -0.19
C LEU A 95 9.68 -12.46 -1.60
N ASN A 96 9.04 -11.83 -2.58
CA ASN A 96 9.21 -12.10 -4.01
C ASN A 96 9.57 -10.80 -4.73
N SER A 97 10.84 -10.67 -5.08
CA SER A 97 11.38 -9.49 -5.78
C SER A 97 10.84 -9.33 -7.20
N ASN A 98 10.47 -10.41 -7.88
CA ASN A 98 9.97 -10.34 -9.26
C ASN A 98 8.58 -9.71 -9.34
N THR A 99 7.73 -9.99 -8.34
CA THR A 99 6.37 -9.45 -8.25
C THR A 99 6.24 -8.26 -7.31
N PHE A 100 7.35 -7.79 -6.72
CA PHE A 100 7.38 -6.75 -5.68
C PHE A 100 6.32 -7.01 -4.59
N SER A 101 6.31 -8.24 -4.08
CA SER A 101 5.34 -8.68 -3.10
C SER A 101 5.97 -9.38 -1.90
N VAL A 102 5.30 -9.29 -0.76
CA VAL A 102 5.61 -10.09 0.43
C VAL A 102 4.34 -10.83 0.83
N ASP A 103 4.44 -12.15 0.95
CA ASP A 103 3.38 -12.98 1.54
C ASP A 103 3.65 -13.13 3.03
N ILE A 104 2.64 -12.86 3.87
CA ILE A 104 2.75 -12.84 5.32
C ILE A 104 1.75 -13.84 5.90
N VAL A 105 2.22 -14.64 6.84
CA VAL A 105 1.41 -15.50 7.70
C VAL A 105 1.76 -15.18 9.15
N ALA A 106 0.77 -14.74 9.91
CA ALA A 106 0.95 -14.34 11.31
C ALA A 106 -0.14 -14.95 12.20
N SER A 107 0.23 -15.44 13.37
CA SER A 107 -0.73 -15.88 14.39
C SER A 107 -1.36 -14.69 15.11
N SER A 108 -2.43 -14.94 15.88
CA SER A 108 -3.07 -13.90 16.71
C SER A 108 -2.09 -13.24 17.70
N ASP A 109 -1.22 -14.03 18.33
CA ASP A 109 -0.24 -13.51 19.30
C ASP A 109 0.79 -12.60 18.62
N GLN A 110 1.21 -12.96 17.41
CA GLN A 110 2.12 -12.15 16.60
C GLN A 110 1.44 -10.85 16.11
N CYS A 111 0.14 -10.88 15.81
CA CYS A 111 -0.60 -9.67 15.47
C CYS A 111 -0.66 -8.68 16.65
N ASN A 112 -0.77 -9.19 17.87
CA ASN A 112 -0.74 -8.37 19.09
C ASN A 112 0.63 -7.72 19.30
N THR A 113 1.73 -8.44 19.05
CA THR A 113 3.09 -7.86 19.14
C THR A 113 3.37 -6.83 18.04
N ILE A 114 2.72 -6.95 16.87
CA ILE A 114 2.81 -5.94 15.81
C ILE A 114 2.07 -4.65 16.20
N THR A 115 0.91 -4.79 16.84
CA THR A 115 0.02 -3.67 17.18
C THR A 115 0.50 -2.88 18.39
N ASN A 116 1.02 -3.55 19.42
CA ASN A 116 1.41 -2.94 20.70
C ASN A 116 2.86 -2.41 20.74
N ARG A 117 3.45 -2.06 19.59
CA ARG A 117 4.85 -1.57 19.55
C ARG A 117 5.07 -0.21 20.24
N ASP A 118 4.00 0.50 20.59
CA ASP A 118 4.08 1.84 21.18
C ASP A 118 4.21 1.87 22.71
N ASP A 119 4.14 0.73 23.41
CA ASP A 119 4.38 0.65 24.85
C ASP A 119 5.23 -0.59 25.18
N VAL A 120 6.48 -0.35 25.61
CA VAL A 120 7.28 -1.12 26.58
C VAL A 120 8.76 -0.84 26.31
N ASP A 121 9.25 0.21 26.96
CA ASP A 121 10.55 0.17 27.64
C ASP A 121 10.28 -0.36 29.07
N SER A 122 10.25 -1.68 29.24
CA SER A 122 10.26 -2.28 30.59
C SER A 122 10.53 -3.78 30.60
N VAL A 123 11.69 -4.11 31.15
CA VAL A 123 12.00 -5.27 32.00
C VAL A 123 11.73 -6.66 31.41
N ARG A 124 12.83 -7.27 30.96
CA ARG A 124 13.01 -8.73 30.91
C ARG A 124 12.63 -9.34 32.27
N SER A 125 11.49 -10.01 32.32
CA SER A 125 11.18 -10.95 33.40
C SER A 125 11.24 -12.37 32.86
N HIS A 126 12.10 -13.16 33.49
CA HIS A 126 12.24 -14.61 33.32
C HIS A 126 10.91 -15.34 33.57
N GLY A 127 10.63 -16.36 32.77
CA GLY A 127 9.54 -17.30 32.99
C GLY A 127 9.61 -18.47 32.02
N SER A 128 10.51 -19.41 32.28
CA SER A 128 10.45 -20.77 31.72
C SER A 128 9.29 -21.50 32.41
N LEU A 129 8.32 -22.02 31.65
CA LEU A 129 7.39 -23.05 32.10
C LEU A 129 6.95 -23.89 30.90
N ASP A 130 7.37 -25.15 30.91
CA ASP A 130 6.82 -26.25 30.12
C ASP A 130 5.30 -26.34 30.28
N GLY A 131 4.60 -26.56 29.16
CA GLY A 131 3.17 -26.78 29.15
C GLY A 131 2.70 -27.26 27.78
N SER A 132 2.57 -28.59 27.65
CA SER A 132 1.94 -29.27 26.52
C SER A 132 0.65 -28.56 26.10
N SER A 133 0.63 -27.94 24.92
CA SER A 133 -0.59 -27.35 24.36
C SER A 133 -1.17 -28.30 23.30
N LEU A 134 -2.40 -28.72 23.58
CA LEU A 134 -3.27 -29.44 22.67
C LEU A 134 -3.40 -28.63 21.36
N GLN A 135 -3.15 -29.29 20.23
CA GLN A 135 -3.25 -28.70 18.89
C GLN A 135 -4.70 -28.31 18.59
N VAL A 136 -5.04 -27.06 18.90
CA VAL A 136 -6.19 -26.37 18.31
C VAL A 136 -5.79 -26.01 16.87
N PRO A 137 -6.67 -26.14 15.86
CA PRO A 137 -6.37 -25.66 14.51
C PRO A 137 -6.04 -24.17 14.60
N GLN A 138 -4.79 -23.82 14.38
CA GLN A 138 -4.31 -22.45 14.47
C GLN A 138 -4.72 -21.73 13.19
N ASP A 139 -5.86 -21.06 13.23
CA ASP A 139 -6.27 -20.18 12.15
C ASP A 139 -5.28 -19.00 12.09
N ASP A 140 -4.43 -18.96 11.06
CA ASP A 140 -3.45 -17.87 10.91
C ASP A 140 -3.99 -16.75 10.02
N LEU A 141 -3.58 -15.51 10.30
CA LEU A 141 -3.82 -14.37 9.43
C LEU A 141 -2.85 -14.44 8.24
N SER A 142 -3.40 -14.67 7.05
CA SER A 142 -2.60 -14.75 5.81
C SER A 142 -2.97 -13.65 4.83
N PHE A 143 -2.00 -12.82 4.45
CA PHE A 143 -2.20 -11.71 3.52
C PHE A 143 -0.96 -11.45 2.67
N ARG A 144 -1.16 -10.76 1.55
CA ARG A 144 -0.10 -10.33 0.63
C ARG A 144 0.03 -8.82 0.65
N ILE A 145 1.26 -8.33 0.69
CA ILE A 145 1.58 -6.93 0.45
C ILE A 145 2.21 -6.79 -0.94
N LEU A 146 1.86 -5.74 -1.65
CA LEU A 146 2.44 -5.32 -2.93
C LEU A 146 2.94 -3.88 -2.83
N VAL A 147 4.10 -3.60 -3.42
CA VAL A 147 4.71 -2.27 -3.47
C VAL A 147 4.80 -1.80 -4.91
N PHE A 148 4.14 -0.68 -5.24
CA PHE A 148 4.09 -0.13 -6.58
C PHE A 148 4.62 1.30 -6.62
N GLN A 149 5.55 1.58 -7.52
CA GLN A 149 5.94 2.97 -7.79
C GLN A 149 4.88 3.67 -8.64
N GLN A 150 4.30 4.75 -8.11
CA GLN A 150 3.33 5.57 -8.84
C GLN A 150 4.05 6.64 -9.65
N MET A 151 4.95 7.37 -8.99
CA MET A 151 5.78 8.45 -9.54
C MET A 151 7.08 8.50 -8.74
N PRO A 152 8.14 9.18 -9.22
CA PRO A 152 9.36 9.36 -8.42
C PRO A 152 9.06 9.96 -7.03
N GLY A 153 9.51 9.28 -5.97
CA GLY A 153 9.27 9.70 -4.58
C GLY A 153 7.88 9.33 -4.03
N THR A 154 7.06 8.58 -4.77
CA THR A 154 5.73 8.13 -4.32
C THR A 154 5.52 6.64 -4.61
N LEU A 155 5.29 5.86 -3.55
CA LEU A 155 4.94 4.45 -3.63
C LEU A 155 3.51 4.21 -3.12
N LEU A 156 2.81 3.28 -3.74
CA LEU A 156 1.53 2.75 -3.29
C LEU A 156 1.77 1.37 -2.70
N ILE A 157 1.40 1.19 -1.42
CA ILE A 157 1.43 -0.09 -0.74
C ILE A 157 0.01 -0.63 -0.70
N LYS A 158 -0.18 -1.86 -1.17
CA LYS A 158 -1.47 -2.57 -1.15
C LYS A 158 -1.36 -3.85 -0.34
N GLY A 159 -2.26 -4.05 0.61
CA GLY A 159 -2.44 -5.30 1.32
C GLY A 159 -3.70 -6.02 0.84
N SER A 160 -3.64 -7.33 0.66
CA SER A 160 -4.80 -8.16 0.34
C SER A 160 -4.84 -9.44 1.18
N LEU A 161 -5.93 -9.68 1.89
CA LEU A 161 -6.16 -10.91 2.65
C LEU A 161 -6.30 -12.10 1.70
N GLN A 162 -5.57 -13.18 1.96
CA GLN A 162 -5.59 -14.39 1.12
C GLN A 162 -6.78 -15.30 1.44
N HIS A 163 -7.21 -15.35 2.71
CA HIS A 163 -8.36 -16.14 3.17
C HIS A 163 -9.47 -15.24 3.73
N LYS A 164 -10.55 -15.08 2.95
CA LYS A 164 -11.64 -14.11 3.23
C LYS A 164 -12.53 -14.48 4.42
N ASP A 165 -12.49 -15.73 4.86
CA ASP A 165 -13.31 -16.26 5.95
C ASP A 165 -12.49 -16.59 7.21
N SER A 166 -11.24 -16.11 7.25
CA SER A 166 -10.41 -16.16 8.46
C SER A 166 -11.09 -15.36 9.58
N PRO A 167 -11.23 -15.93 10.80
CA PRO A 167 -11.78 -15.22 11.96
C PRO A 167 -10.93 -13.98 12.33
N PHE A 168 -9.69 -13.91 11.82
CA PHE A 168 -8.74 -12.82 12.08
C PHE A 168 -8.77 -11.70 11.05
N SER A 169 -9.74 -11.69 10.13
CA SER A 169 -9.90 -10.61 9.14
C SER A 169 -10.00 -9.20 9.74
N GLY A 170 -10.47 -9.08 10.99
CA GLY A 170 -10.52 -7.81 11.74
C GLY A 170 -9.14 -7.32 12.22
N LEU A 171 -8.18 -8.22 12.46
CA LEU A 171 -6.80 -7.87 12.82
C LEU A 171 -6.03 -7.33 11.62
N PHE A 172 -6.41 -7.69 10.40
CA PHE A 172 -5.73 -7.26 9.19
C PHE A 172 -5.64 -5.74 9.08
N SER A 173 -6.73 -5.01 9.35
CA SER A 173 -6.71 -3.54 9.28
C SER A 173 -5.83 -2.90 10.34
N VAL A 174 -5.77 -3.50 11.53
CA VAL A 174 -4.95 -3.01 12.65
C VAL A 174 -3.48 -3.21 12.33
N VAL A 175 -3.10 -4.43 11.95
CA VAL A 175 -1.74 -4.79 11.54
C VAL A 175 -1.28 -3.96 10.34
N PHE A 176 -2.15 -3.73 9.36
CA PHE A 176 -1.85 -2.92 8.19
C PHE A 176 -1.68 -1.42 8.54
N GLY A 177 -2.41 -0.92 9.55
CA GLY A 177 -2.22 0.42 10.10
C GLY A 177 -0.86 0.59 10.78
N SER A 178 -0.45 -0.35 11.63
CA SER A 178 0.88 -0.32 12.27
C SER A 178 2.01 -0.37 11.24
N LEU A 179 1.83 -1.12 10.14
CA LEU A 179 2.77 -1.09 9.02
C LEU A 179 2.82 0.29 8.36
N GLU A 180 1.67 0.90 8.08
CA GLU A 180 1.58 2.23 7.45
C GLU A 180 2.37 3.28 8.25
N GLU A 181 2.16 3.33 9.56
CA GLU A 181 2.81 4.27 10.45
C GLU A 181 4.34 4.05 10.49
N SER A 182 4.76 2.79 10.64
CA SER A 182 6.18 2.43 10.64
C SER A 182 6.88 2.79 9.31
N MET A 183 6.25 2.50 8.17
CA MET A 183 6.81 2.80 6.86
C MET A 183 6.87 4.32 6.61
N LYS A 184 5.83 5.07 6.99
CA LYS A 184 5.86 6.54 6.88
C LYS A 184 6.95 7.14 7.74
N SER A 185 7.05 6.73 9.00
CA SER A 185 8.09 7.21 9.93
C SER A 185 9.52 6.95 9.40
N LYS A 186 9.76 5.75 8.83
CA LYS A 186 11.08 5.38 8.30
C LYS A 186 11.44 6.14 7.01
N PHE A 187 10.53 6.18 6.05
CA PHE A 187 10.84 6.56 4.67
C PHE A 187 10.45 7.98 4.27
N CYS A 188 9.38 8.53 4.85
CA CYS A 188 8.86 9.84 4.51
C CYS A 188 9.60 10.95 5.27
N ARG A 189 9.40 12.20 4.84
CA ARG A 189 9.95 13.42 5.44
C ARG A 189 8.84 14.23 6.09
#